data_AF-A0A383U1G0-F1
#
_entry.id   AF-A0A383U1G0-F1
#
_cell.length_a   1.000
_cell.length_b   1.000
_cell.length_c   1.000
_cell.angle_alpha   90.00
_cell.angle_beta   90.00
_cell.angle_gamma   90.00
#
_symmetry.space_group_name_H-M   'P 1'
#
loop_
_entity.id
_entity.type
_entity.pdbx_description
1 polymer ?
#
loop_
_entity_poly.entity_id
_entity_poly.type
_entity_poly.pdbx_seq_one_letter_code
_entity_poly.pdbx_strand_id
1 'polypeptide(L)'
;MEKDNKQLPQGGRPEKLNPRKHRYVFRLNEEENAKFLSLYEQSGMAYKARFIISVLFNKEIKTVKIDKTAIDFYTKLTELNAQFRKIGVNYNQIVKILYRHFSEKKAGAYLFKLEEQTKKLVALSEEIKQITQNFEQKHLKN
;
A
#
# COMPACT_ATOMS: atom_id res chain seq x y z
N MET A 1 -41.64 -28.38 50.84
CA MET A 1 -40.41 -28.36 51.66
C MET A 1 -39.34 -27.64 50.86
N GLU A 2 -39.16 -26.35 51.14
CA GLU A 2 -38.10 -25.52 50.59
C GLU A 2 -36.73 -26.07 51.03
N LYS A 3 -35.80 -26.23 50.09
CA LYS A 3 -34.41 -26.50 50.42
C LYS A 3 -33.68 -25.17 50.51
N ASP A 4 -33.44 -24.77 51.75
CA ASP A 4 -32.69 -23.59 52.14
C ASP A 4 -31.25 -23.69 51.60
N ASN A 5 -30.94 -22.93 50.56
CA ASN A 5 -29.69 -23.01 49.81
C ASN A 5 -28.66 -22.06 50.44
N LYS A 6 -28.10 -22.44 51.59
CA LYS A 6 -27.04 -21.67 52.24
C LYS A 6 -25.72 -21.84 51.47
N GLN A 7 -25.45 -20.89 50.56
CA GLN A 7 -24.13 -20.74 49.93
C GLN A 7 -23.11 -20.30 50.98
N LEU A 8 -22.06 -21.11 51.15
CA LEU A 8 -20.90 -20.79 51.97
C LEU A 8 -20.14 -19.59 51.37
N PRO A 9 -19.60 -18.67 52.19
CA PRO A 9 -18.78 -17.59 51.69
C PRO A 9 -17.48 -18.18 51.13
N GLN A 10 -17.35 -18.21 49.79
CA GLN A 10 -16.12 -18.60 49.14
C GLN A 10 -15.06 -17.52 49.41
N GLY A 11 -14.23 -17.75 50.43
CA GLY A 11 -13.00 -17.01 50.63
C GLY A 11 -12.07 -17.25 49.44
N GLY A 12 -11.78 -16.20 48.68
CA GLY A 12 -10.93 -16.28 47.51
C GLY A 12 -10.88 -14.96 46.74
N ARG A 13 -9.84 -14.79 45.92
CA ARG A 13 -9.82 -13.69 44.96
C ARG A 13 -10.96 -13.93 43.96
N PRO A 14 -11.84 -12.94 43.71
CA PRO A 14 -12.91 -13.09 42.75
C PRO A 14 -12.36 -13.51 41.38
N GLU A 15 -13.05 -14.45 40.74
CA GLU A 15 -12.67 -14.94 39.43
C GLU A 15 -12.71 -13.81 38.40
N LYS A 16 -11.73 -13.81 37.49
CA LYS A 16 -11.73 -12.85 36.38
C LYS A 16 -12.79 -13.27 35.39
N LEU A 17 -13.60 -12.31 34.92
CA LEU A 17 -14.64 -12.50 33.91
C LEU A 17 -14.11 -13.19 32.64
N ASN A 18 -12.89 -12.84 32.21
CA ASN A 18 -12.23 -13.40 31.02
C ASN A 18 -10.76 -13.76 31.31
N PRO A 19 -10.46 -14.95 31.85
CA PRO A 19 -9.10 -15.36 32.13
C PRO A 19 -8.38 -15.79 30.83
N ARG A 20 -7.09 -15.46 30.71
CA ARG A 20 -6.23 -15.91 29.61
C ARG A 20 -5.85 -17.38 29.83
N LYS A 21 -6.60 -18.30 29.21
CA LYS A 21 -6.46 -19.77 29.41
C LYS A 21 -5.45 -20.44 28.47
N HIS A 22 -5.26 -19.90 27.26
CA HIS A 22 -4.40 -20.52 26.24
C HIS A 22 -2.95 -20.03 26.35
N ARG A 23 -1.99 -20.96 26.30
CA ARG A 23 -0.56 -20.68 26.32
C ARG A 23 0.12 -21.19 25.06
N TYR A 24 0.85 -20.32 24.39
CA TYR A 24 1.70 -20.63 23.25
C TYR A 24 3.16 -20.36 23.63
N VAL A 25 4.06 -21.26 23.26
CA VAL A 25 5.49 -21.15 23.54
C VAL A 25 6.22 -21.04 22.21
N PHE A 26 7.05 -20.02 22.05
CA PHE A 26 7.99 -19.90 20.94
C PHE A 26 9.41 -19.93 21.50
N ARG A 27 10.34 -20.43 20.70
CA ARG A 27 11.77 -20.49 21.02
C ARG A 27 12.48 -19.47 20.14
N LEU A 28 13.41 -18.75 20.71
CA LEU A 28 14.25 -17.78 20.01
C LEU A 28 15.69 -18.30 20.02
N ASN A 29 16.43 -18.06 18.94
CA ASN A 29 17.89 -18.16 18.96
C ASN A 29 18.51 -16.94 19.68
N GLU A 30 19.84 -16.92 19.82
CA GLU A 30 20.54 -15.83 20.53
C GLU A 30 20.32 -14.45 19.89
N GLU A 31 20.43 -14.36 18.56
CA GLU A 31 20.26 -13.10 17.82
C GLU A 31 18.82 -12.56 17.95
N GLU A 32 17.83 -13.43 17.78
CA GLU A 32 16.41 -13.12 17.92
C GLU A 32 16.08 -12.67 19.35
N ASN A 33 16.68 -13.32 20.35
CA ASN A 33 16.49 -12.96 21.75
C ASN A 33 17.10 -11.59 22.09
N ALA A 34 18.30 -11.30 21.58
CA ALA A 34 18.93 -9.98 21.76
C ALA A 34 18.05 -8.86 21.17
N LYS A 35 17.54 -9.07 19.95
CA LYS A 35 16.61 -8.14 19.30
C LYS A 35 15.30 -7.99 20.08
N PHE A 36 14.73 -9.10 20.57
CA PHE A 36 13.52 -9.08 21.38
C PHE A 36 13.68 -8.26 22.66
N LEU A 37 14.79 -8.45 23.38
CA LEU A 37 15.08 -7.72 24.62
C LEU A 37 15.23 -6.22 24.39
N SER A 38 15.95 -5.82 23.33
CA SER A 38 16.09 -4.41 22.96
C SER A 38 14.74 -3.75 22.69
N LEU A 39 13.87 -4.40 21.90
CA LEU A 39 12.53 -3.87 21.61
C LEU A 39 11.62 -3.84 22.85
N TYR A 40 11.75 -4.83 23.73
CA TYR A 40 11.00 -4.89 24.97
C TYR A 40 11.38 -3.73 25.90
N GLU A 41 12.68 -3.46 26.06
CA GLU A 41 13.17 -2.36 26.89
C GLU A 41 12.68 -1.01 26.38
N GLN A 42 12.78 -0.77 25.07
CA GLN A 42 12.26 0.45 24.42
C GLN A 42 10.74 0.62 24.61
N SER A 43 9.99 -0.46 24.75
CA SER A 43 8.53 -0.41 24.90
C SER A 43 8.05 0.09 26.26
N GLY A 44 8.90 0.06 27.30
CA GLY A 44 8.54 0.44 28.67
C GLY A 44 7.48 -0.44 29.33
N MET A 45 7.15 -1.61 28.78
CA MET A 45 6.11 -2.47 29.32
C MET A 45 6.56 -3.23 30.58
N ALA A 46 5.62 -3.45 31.51
CA ALA A 46 5.91 -4.11 32.78
C ALA A 46 6.33 -5.58 32.68
N TYR A 47 5.90 -6.31 31.64
CA TYR A 47 6.28 -7.72 31.44
C TYR A 47 6.26 -8.15 29.97
N LYS A 48 7.20 -9.03 29.61
CA LYS A 48 7.45 -9.54 28.25
C LYS A 48 6.18 -10.06 27.55
N ALA A 49 5.33 -10.81 28.25
CA ALA A 49 4.10 -11.34 27.66
C ALA A 49 3.10 -10.24 27.24
N ARG A 50 3.04 -9.12 27.96
CA ARG A 50 2.19 -7.97 27.56
C ARG A 50 2.72 -7.32 26.30
N PHE A 51 4.04 -7.16 26.23
CA PHE A 51 4.72 -6.65 25.04
C PHE A 51 4.41 -7.51 23.82
N ILE A 52 4.59 -8.84 23.91
CA ILE A 52 4.29 -9.76 22.82
C ILE A 52 2.83 -9.66 22.37
N ILE A 53 1.87 -9.66 23.31
CA ILE A 53 0.44 -9.55 23.00
C ILE A 53 0.14 -8.20 22.35
N SER A 54 0.75 -7.10 22.81
CA SER A 54 0.59 -5.81 22.17
C SER A 54 1.19 -5.80 20.75
N VAL A 55 2.33 -6.43 20.53
CA VAL A 55 2.90 -6.51 19.18
C VAL A 55 2.03 -7.35 18.26
N LEU A 56 1.46 -8.45 18.74
CA LEU A 56 0.61 -9.35 17.97
C LEU A 56 -0.77 -8.75 17.65
N PHE A 57 -1.36 -8.00 18.57
CA PHE A 57 -2.75 -7.54 18.47
C PHE A 57 -2.94 -6.03 18.36
N ASN A 58 -1.90 -5.23 18.65
CA ASN A 58 -1.91 -3.77 18.49
C ASN A 58 -1.25 -3.33 17.18
N LYS A 59 -0.40 -4.17 16.58
CA LYS A 59 -0.13 -4.04 15.15
C LYS A 59 -1.35 -4.61 14.46
N GLU A 60 -2.00 -3.83 13.59
CA GLU A 60 -2.78 -4.44 12.52
C GLU A 60 -1.85 -5.45 11.86
N ILE A 61 -2.13 -6.74 12.05
CA ILE A 61 -1.63 -7.73 11.11
C ILE A 61 -2.40 -7.39 9.84
N LYS A 62 -1.89 -6.42 9.08
CA LYS A 62 -2.26 -6.27 7.71
C LYS A 62 -1.74 -7.53 7.06
N THR A 63 -2.56 -8.58 7.05
CA THR A 63 -2.56 -9.53 5.97
C THR A 63 -3.02 -8.74 4.75
N VAL A 64 -2.19 -7.79 4.30
CA VAL A 64 -2.24 -7.38 2.91
C VAL A 64 -1.93 -8.69 2.23
N LYS A 65 -2.95 -9.35 1.66
CA LYS A 65 -2.70 -10.16 0.48
C LYS A 65 -2.08 -9.17 -0.48
N ILE A 66 -0.74 -9.05 -0.43
CA ILE A 66 0.01 -8.12 -1.27
C ILE A 66 -0.22 -8.66 -2.65
N ASP A 67 -1.23 -8.15 -3.31
CA ASP A 67 -1.40 -8.37 -4.72
C ASP A 67 -0.29 -7.55 -5.39
N LYS A 68 0.89 -8.16 -5.47
CA LYS A 68 2.08 -7.57 -6.08
C LYS A 68 1.75 -7.06 -7.48
N THR A 69 0.82 -7.72 -8.17
CA THR A 69 0.38 -7.31 -9.52
C THR A 69 -0.34 -5.96 -9.50
N ALA A 70 -1.16 -5.68 -8.48
CA ALA A 70 -1.82 -4.38 -8.35
C ALA A 70 -0.83 -3.25 -8.05
N ILE A 71 0.15 -3.49 -7.18
CA ILE A 71 1.20 -2.49 -6.87
C ILE A 71 2.08 -2.21 -8.10
N ASP A 72 2.49 -3.26 -8.82
CA ASP A 72 3.26 -3.12 -10.05
C ASP A 72 2.46 -2.37 -11.13
N PHE A 73 1.16 -2.63 -11.22
CA PHE A 73 0.26 -1.91 -12.12
C PHE A 73 0.19 -0.41 -11.78
N TYR A 74 -0.06 -0.05 -10.52
CA TYR A 74 -0.08 1.36 -10.10
C TYR A 74 1.26 2.07 -10.32
N THR A 75 2.37 1.36 -10.10
CA THR A 75 3.72 1.89 -10.35
C THR A 75 3.91 2.21 -11.83
N LYS A 76 3.60 1.26 -12.72
CA LYS A 76 3.69 1.45 -14.17
C LYS A 76 2.76 2.56 -14.68
N LEU A 77 1.54 2.65 -14.13
CA LEU A 77 0.60 3.72 -14.48
C LEU A 77 1.13 5.11 -14.08
N THR A 78 1.78 5.19 -12.91
CA THR A 78 2.41 6.42 -12.42
C THR A 78 3.59 6.82 -13.29
N GLU A 79 4.43 5.87 -13.68
CA GLU A 79 5.55 6.09 -14.61
C GLU A 79 5.06 6.58 -15.97
N LEU A 80 4.01 5.95 -16.52
CA LEU A 80 3.37 6.37 -17.76
C LEU A 80 2.87 7.82 -17.69
N ASN A 81 2.21 8.21 -16.60
CA ASN A 81 1.75 9.59 -16.40
C ASN A 81 2.93 10.58 -16.34
N ALA A 82 4.04 10.19 -15.71
CA ALA A 82 5.26 10.99 -15.71
C ALA A 82 5.84 11.17 -17.13
N GLN A 83 5.74 10.15 -17.99
CA GLN A 83 6.16 10.26 -19.40
C GLN A 83 5.31 11.27 -20.17
N PHE A 84 3.99 11.31 -19.99
CA PHE A 84 3.13 12.33 -20.63
C PHE A 84 3.53 13.76 -20.26
N ARG A 85 3.86 14.00 -18.99
CA ARG A 85 4.35 15.32 -18.55
C ARG A 85 5.67 15.70 -19.25
N LYS A 86 6.61 14.76 -19.36
CA LYS A 86 7.88 14.98 -20.09
C LYS A 86 7.64 15.30 -21.56
N ILE A 87 6.73 14.57 -22.22
CA ILE A 87 6.33 14.84 -23.60
C ILE A 87 5.77 16.27 -23.73
N GLY A 88 4.89 16.70 -22.82
CA GLY A 88 4.34 18.06 -22.84
C GLY A 88 5.40 19.15 -22.69
N VAL A 89 6.38 18.95 -21.79
CA VAL A 89 7.52 19.88 -21.64
C VAL A 89 8.35 19.94 -22.92
N ASN A 90 8.70 18.78 -23.49
CA ASN A 90 9.46 18.70 -24.74
C ASN A 90 8.71 19.34 -25.91
N TYR A 91 7.39 19.16 -25.98
CA TYR A 91 6.55 19.78 -26.99
C TYR A 91 6.67 21.31 -26.96
N ASN A 92 6.50 21.91 -25.78
CA ASN A 92 6.63 23.35 -25.60
C ASN A 92 8.04 23.86 -25.97
N GLN A 93 9.08 23.10 -25.61
CA GLN A 93 10.46 23.45 -25.97
C GLN A 93 10.67 23.43 -27.48
N ILE A 94 10.23 22.38 -28.18
CA ILE A 94 10.36 22.26 -29.63
C ILE A 94 9.64 23.42 -30.32
N VAL A 95 8.41 23.73 -29.93
CA VAL A 95 7.64 24.86 -30.51
C VAL A 95 8.42 26.17 -30.36
N LYS A 96 8.95 26.46 -29.16
CA LYS A 96 9.77 27.67 -28.92
C LYS A 96 11.03 27.70 -29.79
N ILE A 97 11.73 26.57 -29.94
CA ILE A 97 12.94 26.47 -30.78
C ILE A 97 12.59 26.70 -32.25
N LEU A 98 11.49 26.11 -32.73
CA LEU A 98 11.04 26.25 -34.12
C LEU A 98 10.78 27.72 -34.47
N TYR A 99 10.04 28.45 -33.63
CA TYR A 99 9.78 29.88 -33.87
C TYR A 99 11.01 30.77 -33.72
N ARG A 100 12.01 30.37 -32.92
CA ARG A 100 13.23 31.17 -32.70
C ARG A 100 14.27 31.02 -33.81
N HIS A 101 14.38 29.83 -34.40
CA HIS A 101 15.51 29.49 -35.29
C HIS A 101 15.11 29.23 -36.75
N PHE A 102 13.82 29.00 -37.05
CA PHE A 102 13.35 28.74 -38.40
C PHE A 102 12.43 29.84 -38.90
N SER A 103 12.39 30.03 -40.23
CA SER A 103 11.37 30.87 -40.86
C SER A 103 9.99 30.24 -40.69
N GLU A 104 8.94 31.07 -40.65
CA GLU A 104 7.55 30.64 -40.42
C GLU A 104 7.13 29.48 -41.33
N LYS A 105 7.52 29.52 -42.61
CA LYS A 105 7.22 28.45 -43.58
C LYS A 105 7.85 27.10 -43.20
N LYS A 106 9.09 27.11 -42.69
CA LYS A 106 9.78 25.89 -42.23
C LYS A 106 9.24 25.43 -40.87
N ALA A 107 9.02 26.35 -39.94
CA ALA A 107 8.44 26.06 -38.64
C ALA A 107 7.05 25.41 -38.78
N GLY A 108 6.19 25.95 -39.66
CA GLY A 108 4.88 25.38 -39.97
C GLY A 108 4.96 23.94 -40.51
N ALA A 109 5.91 23.66 -41.41
CA ALA A 109 6.10 22.30 -41.93
C ALA A 109 6.52 21.29 -40.84
N TYR A 110 7.36 21.71 -39.88
CA TYR A 110 7.73 20.87 -38.74
C TYR A 110 6.60 20.72 -37.72
N LEU A 111 5.81 21.77 -37.49
CA LEU A 111 4.63 21.71 -36.62
C LEU A 111 3.58 20.76 -37.17
N PHE A 112 3.37 20.73 -38.48
CA PHE A 112 2.45 19.78 -39.11
C PHE A 112 2.88 18.32 -38.85
N LYS A 113 4.18 18.02 -38.97
CA LYS A 113 4.71 16.69 -38.61
C LYS A 113 4.53 16.37 -37.14
N LEU A 114 4.71 17.35 -36.26
CA LEU A 114 4.52 17.21 -34.81
C LEU A 114 3.04 16.93 -34.48
N GLU A 115 2.11 17.59 -35.17
CA GLU A 115 0.67 17.35 -35.06
C GLU A 115 0.31 15.91 -35.45
N GLU A 116 0.85 15.38 -36.54
CA GLU A 116 0.63 13.98 -36.93
C GLU A 116 1.09 12.98 -35.86
N GLN A 117 2.27 13.21 -35.26
CA GLN A 117 2.75 12.36 -34.16
C GLN A 117 1.86 12.50 -32.92
N THR A 118 1.34 13.69 -32.66
CA THR A 118 0.42 13.94 -31.54
C THR A 118 -0.89 13.17 -31.74
N LYS A 119 -1.42 13.10 -32.96
CA LYS A 119 -2.61 12.28 -33.28
C LYS A 119 -2.37 10.80 -32.99
N LYS A 120 -1.20 10.27 -33.35
CA LYS A 120 -0.82 8.88 -33.03
C LYS A 120 -0.73 8.64 -31.52
N LEU A 121 -0.18 9.60 -30.77
CA LEU A 121 -0.11 9.52 -29.32
C LEU A 121 -1.49 9.51 -28.67
N VAL A 122 -2.44 10.31 -29.18
CA VAL A 122 -3.84 10.30 -28.71
C VAL A 122 -4.48 8.94 -28.95
N ALA A 123 -4.34 8.37 -30.15
CA ALA A 123 -4.88 7.04 -30.47
C ALA A 123 -4.32 5.95 -29.53
N LEU A 124 -3.00 5.95 -29.29
CA LEU A 124 -2.37 5.03 -28.34
C LEU A 124 -2.90 5.23 -26.91
N SER A 125 -3.12 6.48 -26.50
CA SER A 125 -3.65 6.81 -25.16
C SER A 125 -5.08 6.31 -24.97
N GLU A 126 -5.90 6.36 -26.02
CA GLU A 126 -7.25 5.79 -26.03
C GLU A 126 -7.22 4.26 -25.90
N GLU A 127 -6.32 3.59 -26.61
CA GLU A 127 -6.12 2.14 -26.50
C GLU A 127 -5.70 1.73 -25.08
N ILE A 128 -4.72 2.44 -24.50
CA ILE A 128 -4.29 2.22 -23.11
C ILE A 128 -5.46 2.39 -22.14
N LYS A 129 -6.30 3.42 -22.34
CA LYS A 129 -7.48 3.66 -21.52
C LYS A 129 -8.48 2.51 -21.62
N GLN A 130 -8.75 2.01 -22.82
CA GLN A 130 -9.66 0.88 -23.03
C GLN A 130 -9.14 -0.40 -22.35
N ILE A 131 -7.85 -0.72 -22.52
CA ILE A 131 -7.21 -1.87 -21.87
C ILE A 131 -7.31 -1.74 -20.34
N THR A 132 -7.07 -0.55 -19.81
CA THR A 132 -7.17 -0.26 -18.37
C THR A 132 -8.59 -0.49 -17.85
N GLN A 133 -9.60 0.06 -18.55
CA GLN A 133 -11.01 -0.11 -18.18
C GLN A 133 -11.46 -1.59 -18.22
N ASN A 134 -11.00 -2.33 -19.23
CA ASN A 134 -11.27 -3.77 -19.36
C ASN A 134 -10.64 -4.57 -18.21
N PHE A 135 -9.43 -4.20 -17.79
CA PHE A 135 -8.76 -4.82 -16.64
C PHE A 135 -9.51 -4.52 -15.33
N GLU A 136 -9.89 -3.26 -15.10
CA GLU A 136 -10.67 -2.85 -13.91
C GLU A 136 -12.00 -3.60 -13.80
N GLN A 137 -12.74 -3.73 -14.91
CA GLN A 137 -14.01 -4.47 -14.92
C GLN A 137 -13.84 -5.96 -14.60
N LYS A 138 -12.76 -6.59 -15.07
CA LYS A 138 -12.51 -8.03 -14.89
C LYS A 138 -11.94 -8.39 -13.52
N HIS A 139 -11.17 -7.49 -12.89
CA HIS A 139 -10.37 -7.83 -11.71
C HIS A 139 -10.71 -7.03 -10.43
N LEU A 140 -11.40 -5.89 -10.52
CA LEU A 140 -11.69 -5.02 -9.37
C LEU A 140 -13.19 -4.96 -8.98
N LYS A 141 -14.10 -5.52 -9.79
CA LYS A 141 -15.56 -5.50 -9.56
C LYS A 141 -16.16 -6.79 -8.97
N ASN A 142 -15.38 -7.57 -8.21
CA ASN A 142 -15.88 -8.69 -7.41
C ASN A 142 -15.80 -8.39 -5.92
#